data_AF-U2MIS0-F1
#
_entry.id   AF-U2MIS0-F1
#
_cell.length_a   1.000
_cell.length_b   1.000
_cell.length_c   1.000
_cell.angle_alpha   90.00
_cell.angle_beta   90.00
_cell.angle_gamma   90.00
#
_symmetry.space_group_name_H-M   'P 1'
#
loop_
_entity.id
_entity.type
_entity.pdbx_description
1 polymer ?
#
loop_
_entity_poly.entity_id
_entity_poly.type
_entity_poly.pdbx_seq_one_letter_code
_entity_poly.pdbx_strand_id
1 'polypeptide(L)'
;MEINTPKIELYRVRTFSEKFSATFDFVSENWRVLLKYLAYFILPFCLIQSIAFNSWLGNMFKMMRQAYTRQIADDMMQTYIMGYVAVLLTFVVASFLMNIVVYSLLKLYFGRENRLQGLTFRELLPTLKQSALRIVVAVVVGCGLGIVVSVAMVILTLITPLTLIVTYPGLIICVIPLALLTPIFIFEEIDVIGNVKKTFRLGFNTWGGIFALGFVVSIIAYLLIGVLSLPWGIAVMSEGLFDMSTAASNGVSENVFVSFFAYLAGIVQSFGMYLGAALILIAMTFQYGHAAEKLDSVSVKKEIDHFETLADKNTDDFEEFEGPKRDIDDFENL
;
A
#
# COMPACT_ATOMS: atom_id res chain seq x y z
N MET A 1 -26.54 -11.20 -1.76
CA MET A 1 -26.37 -11.15 -0.29
C MET A 1 -26.39 -9.68 0.09
N GLU A 2 -27.51 -9.24 0.65
CA GLU A 2 -27.58 -7.91 1.27
C GLU A 2 -26.65 -7.90 2.48
N ILE A 3 -25.71 -6.95 2.51
CA ILE A 3 -24.81 -6.80 3.65
C ILE A 3 -25.60 -6.06 4.73
N ASN A 4 -26.00 -6.78 5.77
CA ASN A 4 -26.70 -6.23 6.95
C ASN A 4 -25.80 -5.40 7.88
N THR A 5 -24.51 -5.25 7.58
CA THR A 5 -23.60 -4.40 8.36
C THR A 5 -23.55 -2.99 7.77
N PRO A 6 -23.58 -1.92 8.59
CA PRO A 6 -23.48 -0.55 8.11
C PRO A 6 -22.16 -0.32 7.35
N LYS A 7 -22.19 0.58 6.35
CA LYS A 7 -21.00 0.89 5.55
C LYS A 7 -19.92 1.49 6.45
N ILE A 8 -18.69 1.04 6.30
CA ILE A 8 -17.57 1.61 7.05
C ILE A 8 -17.28 2.99 6.47
N GLU A 9 -17.43 4.04 7.27
CA GLU A 9 -17.13 5.41 6.85
C GLU A 9 -15.62 5.65 6.80
N LEU A 10 -15.10 6.45 5.88
CA LEU A 10 -13.67 6.77 5.89
C LEU A 10 -13.35 7.80 6.99
N TYR A 11 -14.05 8.93 6.96
CA TYR A 11 -13.81 10.09 7.82
C TYR A 11 -14.60 9.97 9.11
N ARG A 12 -13.94 9.43 10.15
CA ARG A 12 -14.51 9.31 11.49
C ARG A 12 -13.39 9.32 12.53
N VAL A 13 -13.58 10.05 13.63
CA VAL A 13 -12.66 10.00 14.76
C VAL A 13 -12.82 8.66 15.48
N ARG A 14 -11.85 7.78 15.26
CA ARG A 14 -11.75 6.45 15.88
C ARG A 14 -10.73 6.36 17.02
N THR A 15 -11.04 5.56 18.03
CA THR A 15 -10.06 5.02 18.99
C THR A 15 -9.09 4.07 18.29
N PHE A 16 -8.01 3.66 18.98
CA PHE A 16 -7.07 2.67 18.44
C PHE A 16 -7.77 1.36 18.04
N SER A 17 -8.57 0.81 18.96
CA SER A 17 -9.31 -0.44 18.75
C SER A 17 -10.24 -0.34 17.53
N GLU A 18 -10.98 0.77 17.40
CA GLU A 18 -11.90 0.96 16.27
C GLU A 18 -11.18 1.08 14.91
N LYS A 19 -9.97 1.66 14.85
CA LYS A 19 -9.17 1.68 13.60
C LYS A 19 -8.71 0.28 13.21
N PHE A 20 -8.28 -0.48 14.22
CA PHE A 20 -7.88 -1.86 14.04
C PHE A 20 -9.07 -2.71 13.56
N SER A 21 -10.21 -2.65 14.27
CA SER A 21 -11.44 -3.35 13.88
C SER A 21 -11.90 -2.94 12.49
N ALA A 22 -11.96 -1.64 12.17
CA ALA A 22 -12.37 -1.18 10.83
C ALA A 22 -11.49 -1.75 9.70
N THR A 23 -10.20 -1.96 9.97
CA THR A 23 -9.28 -2.61 9.02
C THR A 23 -9.70 -4.06 8.76
N PHE A 24 -9.93 -4.84 9.82
CA PHE A 24 -10.34 -6.25 9.70
C PHE A 24 -11.79 -6.42 9.25
N ASP A 25 -12.68 -5.52 9.62
CA ASP A 25 -14.07 -5.48 9.16
C ASP A 25 -14.11 -5.24 7.64
N PHE A 26 -13.32 -4.27 7.14
CA PHE A 26 -13.20 -4.05 5.70
C PHE A 26 -12.65 -5.27 4.97
N VAL A 27 -11.59 -5.88 5.51
CA VAL A 27 -10.96 -7.05 4.89
C VAL A 27 -11.92 -8.24 4.91
N SER A 28 -12.59 -8.51 6.02
CA SER A 28 -13.53 -9.63 6.17
C SER A 28 -14.80 -9.45 5.35
N GLU A 29 -15.29 -8.22 5.18
CA GLU A 29 -16.41 -7.91 4.29
C GLU A 29 -16.04 -8.14 2.82
N ASN A 30 -14.81 -7.81 2.43
CA ASN A 30 -14.40 -7.72 1.02
C ASN A 30 -13.32 -8.75 0.60
N TRP A 31 -13.02 -9.76 1.42
CA TRP A 31 -11.87 -10.66 1.22
C TRP A 31 -11.87 -11.35 -0.15
N ARG A 32 -13.04 -11.74 -0.66
CA ARG A 32 -13.16 -12.39 -1.98
C ARG A 32 -12.78 -11.44 -3.10
N VAL A 33 -13.22 -10.19 -3.02
CA VAL A 33 -12.94 -9.17 -4.03
C VAL A 33 -11.48 -8.77 -3.97
N LEU A 34 -10.95 -8.54 -2.76
CA LEU A 34 -9.54 -8.25 -2.53
C LEU A 34 -8.65 -9.36 -3.08
N LEU A 35 -8.90 -10.61 -2.69
CA LEU A 35 -8.10 -11.76 -3.12
C LEU A 35 -8.21 -11.97 -4.63
N LYS A 36 -9.41 -11.86 -5.23
CA LYS A 36 -9.61 -11.99 -6.68
C LYS A 36 -8.76 -10.99 -7.46
N TYR A 37 -8.84 -9.70 -7.13
CA TYR A 37 -8.13 -8.67 -7.89
C TYR A 37 -6.63 -8.66 -7.57
N LEU A 38 -6.23 -8.89 -6.31
CA LEU A 38 -4.81 -9.07 -5.98
C LEU A 38 -4.22 -10.29 -6.69
N ALA A 39 -4.90 -11.43 -6.71
CA ALA A 39 -4.45 -12.59 -7.47
C ALA A 39 -4.36 -12.28 -8.97
N TYR A 40 -5.38 -11.64 -9.55
CA TYR A 40 -5.39 -11.33 -10.98
C TYR A 40 -4.20 -10.47 -11.42
N PHE A 41 -3.83 -9.45 -10.63
CA PHE A 41 -2.77 -8.51 -11.00
C PHE A 41 -1.39 -8.93 -10.48
N ILE A 42 -1.29 -9.55 -9.31
CA ILE A 42 -0.02 -9.79 -8.61
C ILE A 42 0.49 -11.21 -8.83
N LEU A 43 -0.39 -12.21 -8.95
CA LEU A 43 0.03 -13.61 -9.09
C LEU A 43 0.98 -13.85 -10.28
N PRO A 44 0.80 -13.26 -11.47
CA PRO A 44 1.77 -13.41 -12.57
C PRO A 44 3.17 -12.93 -12.20
N PHE A 45 3.28 -11.87 -11.39
CA PHE A 45 4.57 -11.38 -10.91
C PHE A 45 5.15 -12.28 -9.82
N CYS A 46 4.32 -12.86 -8.94
CA CYS A 46 4.78 -13.86 -7.97
C CYS A 46 5.39 -15.10 -8.67
N LEU A 47 4.84 -15.52 -9.81
CA LEU A 47 5.42 -16.62 -10.61
C LEU A 47 6.84 -16.27 -11.05
N ILE A 48 7.05 -15.09 -11.64
CA ILE A 48 8.37 -14.65 -12.12
C ILE A 48 9.32 -14.42 -10.94
N GLN A 49 8.84 -13.76 -9.89
CA GLN A 49 9.60 -13.43 -8.69
C GLN A 49 10.10 -14.69 -7.97
N SER A 50 9.30 -15.75 -7.89
CA SER A 50 9.75 -17.00 -7.26
C SER A 50 10.91 -17.65 -8.03
N ILE A 51 10.91 -17.58 -9.37
CA ILE A 51 12.03 -18.08 -10.18
C ILE A 51 13.28 -17.23 -9.91
N ALA A 52 13.14 -15.90 -9.97
CA ALA A 52 14.25 -14.99 -9.72
C ALA A 52 14.84 -15.18 -8.32
N PHE A 53 13.98 -15.35 -7.31
CA PHE A 53 14.37 -15.49 -5.92
C PHE A 53 15.07 -16.83 -5.64
N ASN A 54 14.53 -17.94 -6.15
CA ASN A 54 15.16 -19.24 -6.03
C ASN A 54 16.50 -19.29 -6.80
N SER A 55 16.56 -18.67 -7.98
CA SER A 55 17.81 -18.59 -8.76
C SER A 55 18.88 -17.78 -8.02
N TRP A 56 18.51 -16.62 -7.47
CA TRP A 56 19.43 -15.77 -6.70
C TRP A 56 19.99 -16.50 -5.47
N LEU A 57 19.13 -17.18 -4.71
CA LEU A 57 19.56 -17.96 -3.54
C LEU A 57 20.37 -19.21 -3.92
N GLY A 58 20.01 -19.91 -4.99
CA GLY A 58 20.80 -21.01 -5.51
C GLY A 58 22.22 -20.56 -5.92
N ASN A 59 22.34 -19.40 -6.57
CA ASN A 59 23.64 -18.81 -6.91
C ASN A 59 24.43 -18.42 -5.65
N MET A 60 23.76 -17.97 -4.59
CA MET A 60 24.38 -17.70 -3.29
C MET A 60 24.97 -18.98 -2.66
N PHE A 61 24.24 -20.10 -2.67
CA PHE A 61 24.75 -21.36 -2.15
C PHE A 61 25.91 -21.92 -2.98
N LYS A 62 25.84 -21.81 -4.32
CA LYS A 62 26.94 -22.18 -5.22
C LYS A 62 28.22 -21.39 -4.90
N MET A 63 28.08 -20.07 -4.68
CA MET A 63 29.18 -19.20 -4.28
C MET A 63 29.74 -19.59 -2.90
N MET A 64 28.89 -19.91 -1.92
CA MET A 64 29.32 -20.36 -0.60
C MET A 64 30.10 -21.68 -0.65
N ARG A 65 29.63 -22.66 -1.43
CA ARG A 65 30.32 -23.94 -1.65
C ARG A 65 31.69 -23.75 -2.30
N GLN A 66 31.78 -22.90 -3.31
CA GLN A 66 33.03 -22.64 -4.03
C GLN A 66 34.04 -21.85 -3.21
N ALA A 67 33.57 -20.90 -2.39
CA ALA A 67 34.39 -20.24 -1.39
C ALA A 67 34.97 -21.25 -0.39
N TYR A 68 34.18 -22.24 0.02
CA TYR A 68 34.63 -23.34 0.87
C TYR A 68 35.69 -24.22 0.18
N THR A 69 35.54 -24.53 -1.11
CA THR A 69 36.51 -25.34 -1.88
C THR A 69 37.68 -24.53 -2.48
N ARG A 70 37.76 -23.22 -2.21
CA ARG A 70 38.77 -22.28 -2.75
C ARG A 70 38.85 -22.22 -4.28
N GLN A 71 37.74 -22.50 -4.97
CA GLN A 71 37.62 -22.37 -6.42
C GLN A 71 36.72 -21.17 -6.74
N ILE A 72 37.28 -19.96 -6.72
CA ILE A 72 36.52 -18.75 -7.06
C ILE A 72 36.57 -18.55 -8.57
N ALA A 73 35.43 -18.60 -9.26
CA ALA A 73 35.30 -18.24 -10.66
C ALA A 73 34.91 -16.76 -10.81
N ASP A 74 35.56 -16.04 -11.75
CA ASP A 74 35.43 -14.58 -11.91
C ASP A 74 33.97 -14.12 -12.23
N ASP A 75 33.18 -14.93 -12.94
CA ASP A 75 31.82 -14.57 -13.38
C ASP A 75 30.71 -14.76 -12.31
N MET A 76 31.06 -15.32 -11.15
CA MET A 76 30.09 -15.68 -10.09
C MET A 76 29.44 -14.45 -9.45
N MET A 77 30.24 -13.41 -9.18
CA MET A 77 29.74 -12.17 -8.57
C MET A 77 28.76 -11.46 -9.51
N GLN A 78 29.04 -11.46 -10.81
CA GLN A 78 28.15 -10.90 -11.82
C GLN A 78 26.82 -11.66 -11.88
N THR A 79 26.86 -13.00 -11.85
CA THR A 79 25.66 -13.84 -11.87
C THR A 79 24.78 -13.63 -10.64
N TYR A 80 25.39 -13.50 -9.45
CA TYR A 80 24.68 -13.16 -8.22
C TYR A 80 24.02 -11.78 -8.28
N ILE A 81 24.74 -10.75 -8.74
CA ILE A 81 24.21 -9.38 -8.88
C ILE A 81 23.04 -9.35 -9.86
N MET A 82 23.16 -10.01 -11.01
CA MET A 82 22.07 -10.09 -11.99
C MET A 82 20.82 -10.76 -11.42
N GLY A 83 20.99 -11.86 -10.65
CA GLY A 83 19.89 -12.50 -9.94
C GLY A 83 19.21 -11.58 -8.94
N TYR A 84 19.99 -10.82 -8.16
CA TYR A 84 19.46 -9.87 -7.19
C TYR A 84 18.68 -8.72 -7.86
N VAL A 85 19.18 -8.19 -8.96
CA VAL A 85 18.50 -7.15 -9.74
C VAL A 85 17.16 -7.67 -10.27
N ALA A 86 17.08 -8.92 -10.74
CA ALA A 86 15.82 -9.51 -11.18
C ALA A 86 14.80 -9.62 -10.04
N VAL A 87 15.23 -10.01 -8.83
CA VAL A 87 14.39 -10.04 -7.62
C VAL A 87 13.90 -8.64 -7.26
N LEU A 88 14.79 -7.64 -7.29
CA LEU A 88 14.42 -6.25 -6.98
C LEU A 88 13.41 -5.68 -7.97
N LEU A 89 13.64 -5.86 -9.28
CA LEU A 89 12.74 -5.34 -10.30
C LEU A 89 11.35 -5.96 -10.20
N THR A 90 11.27 -7.29 -10.05
CA THR A 90 9.98 -7.98 -9.88
C THR A 90 9.27 -7.54 -8.60
N PHE A 91 10.01 -7.38 -7.50
CA PHE A 91 9.47 -6.89 -6.24
C PHE A 91 8.91 -5.47 -6.35
N VAL A 92 9.63 -4.54 -6.98
CA VAL A 92 9.21 -3.15 -7.16
C VAL A 92 7.93 -3.06 -7.99
N VAL A 93 7.89 -3.76 -9.12
CA VAL A 93 6.71 -3.76 -10.01
C VAL A 93 5.49 -4.34 -9.30
N ALA A 94 5.64 -5.49 -8.64
CA ALA A 94 4.54 -6.12 -7.91
C ALA A 94 4.07 -5.26 -6.73
N SER A 95 4.99 -4.64 -5.98
CA SER A 95 4.65 -3.73 -4.88
C SER A 95 3.87 -2.50 -5.39
N PHE A 96 4.25 -1.97 -6.54
CA PHE A 96 3.57 -0.84 -7.18
C PHE A 96 2.15 -1.22 -7.60
N LEU A 97 1.99 -2.35 -8.29
CA LEU A 97 0.68 -2.87 -8.70
C LEU A 97 -0.22 -3.16 -7.50
N MET A 98 0.33 -3.72 -6.42
CA MET A 98 -0.41 -3.99 -5.20
C MET A 98 -0.97 -2.70 -4.60
N ASN A 99 -0.15 -1.64 -4.49
CA ASN A 99 -0.61 -0.34 -4.04
C ASN A 99 -1.76 0.19 -4.92
N ILE A 100 -1.60 0.13 -6.25
CA ILE A 100 -2.64 0.58 -7.19
C ILE A 100 -3.95 -0.15 -6.97
N VAL A 101 -3.91 -1.49 -6.90
CA VAL A 101 -5.11 -2.31 -6.75
C VAL A 101 -5.80 -2.03 -5.41
N VAL A 102 -5.07 -2.06 -4.31
CA VAL A 102 -5.63 -1.85 -2.96
C VAL A 102 -6.26 -0.46 -2.84
N TYR A 103 -5.54 0.59 -3.23
CA TYR A 103 -6.08 1.95 -3.14
C TYR A 103 -7.25 2.20 -4.10
N SER A 104 -7.25 1.58 -5.28
CA SER A 104 -8.39 1.68 -6.20
C SER A 104 -9.64 1.00 -5.65
N LEU A 105 -9.48 -0.15 -4.99
CA LEU A 105 -10.59 -0.83 -4.32
C LEU A 105 -11.09 0.00 -3.13
N LEU A 106 -10.20 0.61 -2.35
CA LEU A 106 -10.61 1.51 -1.26
C LEU A 106 -11.37 2.73 -1.80
N LYS A 107 -10.86 3.38 -2.87
CA LYS A 107 -11.51 4.52 -3.51
C LYS A 107 -12.91 4.16 -4.02
N LEU A 108 -13.07 3.00 -4.66
CA LEU A 108 -14.36 2.51 -5.13
C LEU A 108 -15.30 2.13 -3.99
N TYR A 109 -14.80 1.50 -2.92
CA TYR A 109 -15.61 1.15 -1.76
C TYR A 109 -16.23 2.40 -1.11
N PHE A 110 -15.43 3.45 -0.91
CA PHE A 110 -15.93 4.67 -0.28
C PHE A 110 -16.77 5.51 -1.23
N GLY A 111 -16.46 5.54 -2.53
CA GLY A 111 -17.19 6.32 -3.53
C GLY A 111 -18.52 5.72 -3.99
N ARG A 112 -18.74 4.40 -3.85
CA ARG A 112 -19.98 3.74 -4.26
C ARG A 112 -20.95 3.54 -3.10
N GLU A 113 -22.24 3.67 -3.36
CA GLU A 113 -23.30 3.26 -2.41
C GLU A 113 -23.26 1.75 -2.17
N ASN A 114 -23.17 0.97 -3.26
CA ASN A 114 -23.11 -0.50 -3.23
C ASN A 114 -21.73 -1.09 -2.86
N ARG A 115 -20.83 -0.28 -2.28
CA ARG A 115 -19.49 -0.71 -1.83
C ARG A 115 -18.73 -1.40 -2.98
N LEU A 116 -18.20 -2.60 -2.75
CA LEU A 116 -17.53 -3.42 -3.76
C LEU A 116 -18.43 -4.54 -4.34
N GLN A 117 -19.73 -4.54 -4.01
CA GLN A 117 -20.64 -5.55 -4.53
C GLN A 117 -20.87 -5.39 -6.03
N GLY A 118 -20.81 -6.50 -6.76
CA GLY A 118 -21.00 -6.51 -8.21
C GLY A 118 -19.91 -5.78 -8.99
N LEU A 119 -18.75 -5.48 -8.37
CA LEU A 119 -17.67 -4.75 -9.04
C LEU A 119 -17.21 -5.46 -10.31
N THR A 120 -17.42 -4.81 -11.46
CA THR A 120 -16.95 -5.28 -12.76
C THR A 120 -15.53 -4.77 -13.05
N PHE A 121 -14.79 -5.52 -13.88
CA PHE A 121 -13.44 -5.12 -14.28
C PHE A 121 -13.42 -3.78 -15.04
N ARG A 122 -14.45 -3.50 -15.84
CA ARG A 122 -14.59 -2.26 -16.61
C ARG A 122 -14.74 -1.03 -15.72
N GLU A 123 -15.42 -1.16 -14.59
CA GLU A 123 -15.54 -0.09 -13.58
C GLU A 123 -14.24 0.11 -12.80
N LEU A 124 -13.46 -0.95 -12.59
CA LEU A 124 -12.19 -0.86 -11.88
C LEU A 124 -11.10 -0.17 -12.71
N LEU A 125 -11.06 -0.43 -14.02
CA LEU A 125 -10.02 0.05 -14.93
C LEU A 125 -9.77 1.59 -14.92
N PRO A 126 -10.80 2.46 -15.00
CA PRO A 126 -10.58 3.91 -14.93
C PRO A 126 -9.99 4.33 -13.59
N THR A 127 -10.45 3.71 -12.50
CA THR A 127 -9.95 3.98 -11.15
C THR A 127 -8.50 3.52 -11.01
N LEU A 128 -8.13 2.35 -11.56
CA LEU A 128 -6.74 1.88 -11.57
C LEU A 128 -5.81 2.87 -12.26
N LYS A 129 -6.22 3.42 -13.42
CA LYS A 129 -5.42 4.41 -14.15
C LYS A 129 -5.23 5.70 -13.34
N GLN A 130 -6.29 6.23 -12.73
CA GLN A 130 -6.21 7.43 -11.90
C GLN A 130 -5.34 7.21 -10.66
N SER A 131 -5.54 6.09 -9.96
CA SER A 131 -4.73 5.70 -8.80
C SER A 131 -3.27 5.48 -9.19
N ALA A 132 -2.99 4.87 -10.34
CA ALA A 132 -1.64 4.67 -10.84
C ALA A 132 -0.90 6.00 -10.99
N LEU A 133 -1.50 6.98 -11.65
CA LEU A 133 -0.87 8.31 -11.81
C LEU A 133 -0.59 8.96 -10.45
N ARG A 134 -1.56 8.95 -9.54
CA ARG A 134 -1.38 9.54 -8.20
C ARG A 134 -0.32 8.82 -7.38
N ILE A 135 -0.23 7.49 -7.47
CA ILE A 135 0.79 6.70 -6.77
C ILE A 135 2.17 6.89 -7.41
N VAL A 136 2.27 6.99 -8.75
CA VAL A 136 3.54 7.37 -9.41
C VAL A 136 4.04 8.68 -8.82
N VAL A 137 3.19 9.70 -8.77
CA VAL A 137 3.56 11.01 -8.22
C VAL A 137 3.95 10.89 -6.75
N ALA A 138 3.19 10.18 -5.93
CA ALA A 138 3.51 9.96 -4.52
C ALA A 138 4.87 9.25 -4.33
N VAL A 139 5.18 8.24 -5.15
CA VAL A 139 6.47 7.53 -5.13
C VAL A 139 7.60 8.46 -5.57
N VAL A 140 7.44 9.22 -6.65
CA VAL A 140 8.45 10.18 -7.12
C VAL A 140 8.74 11.23 -6.05
N VAL A 141 7.70 11.78 -5.42
CA VAL A 141 7.82 12.74 -4.32
C VAL A 141 8.51 12.08 -3.12
N GLY A 142 8.10 10.87 -2.73
CA GLY A 142 8.72 10.12 -1.64
C GLY A 142 10.20 9.82 -1.89
N CYS A 143 10.56 9.40 -3.10
CA CYS A 143 11.95 9.21 -3.53
C CYS A 143 12.73 10.52 -3.51
N GLY A 144 12.14 11.62 -4.00
CA GLY A 144 12.76 12.95 -3.95
C GLY A 144 13.05 13.40 -2.52
N LEU A 145 12.08 13.24 -1.61
CA LEU A 145 12.27 13.51 -0.18
C LEU A 145 13.37 12.62 0.42
N GLY A 146 13.38 11.34 0.06
CA GLY A 146 14.42 10.39 0.46
C GLY A 146 15.81 10.82 0.01
N ILE A 147 15.98 11.23 -1.26
CA ILE A 147 17.26 11.72 -1.80
C ILE A 147 17.70 12.98 -1.07
N VAL A 148 16.81 13.96 -0.87
CA VAL A 148 17.13 15.21 -0.14
C VAL A 148 17.62 14.88 1.27
N VAL A 149 16.94 13.97 1.96
CA VAL A 149 17.34 13.49 3.29
C VAL A 149 18.69 12.78 3.24
N SER A 150 18.93 11.89 2.28
CA SER A 150 20.21 11.18 2.13
C SER A 150 21.37 12.14 1.86
N VAL A 151 21.17 13.14 1.01
CA VAL A 151 22.18 14.17 0.73
C VAL A 151 22.46 15.00 1.99
N ALA A 152 21.42 15.43 2.71
CA ALA A 152 21.58 16.15 3.97
C ALA A 152 22.35 15.31 5.01
N MET A 153 22.08 14.01 5.10
CA MET A 153 22.81 13.09 5.98
C MET A 153 24.30 13.03 5.63
N VAL A 154 24.65 12.88 4.36
CA VAL A 154 26.06 12.86 3.91
C VAL A 154 26.76 14.18 4.23
N ILE A 155 26.09 15.32 4.03
CA ILE A 155 26.67 16.62 4.36
C ILE A 155 26.92 16.73 5.87
N LEU A 156 25.98 16.30 6.70
CA LEU A 156 26.11 16.35 8.17
C LEU A 156 27.24 15.44 8.67
N THR A 157 27.42 14.26 8.08
CA THR A 157 28.53 13.36 8.45
C THR A 157 29.89 13.93 8.10
N LEU A 158 29.99 14.67 6.98
CA LEU A 158 31.22 15.36 6.58
C LEU A 158 31.59 16.52 7.51
N ILE A 159 30.60 17.17 8.14
CA ILE A 159 30.86 18.23 9.12
C ILE A 159 31.39 17.63 10.42
N THR A 160 30.60 16.77 11.08
CA THR A 160 31.02 16.05 12.30
C THR A 160 30.21 14.77 12.44
N PRO A 161 30.84 13.59 12.56
CA PRO A 161 30.13 12.31 12.74
C PRO A 161 29.21 12.26 13.98
N LEU A 162 29.48 13.07 15.01
CA LEU A 162 28.64 13.18 16.22
C LEU A 162 27.23 13.72 15.93
N THR A 163 27.04 14.47 14.85
CA THR A 163 25.70 14.99 14.48
C THR A 163 24.71 13.86 14.22
N LEU A 164 25.17 12.71 13.74
CA LEU A 164 24.37 11.53 13.45
C LEU A 164 23.59 11.01 14.65
N ILE A 165 24.12 11.18 15.88
CA ILE A 165 23.46 10.74 17.11
C ILE A 165 22.08 11.42 17.26
N VAL A 166 21.96 12.67 16.80
CA VAL A 166 20.70 13.43 16.81
C VAL A 166 19.93 13.23 15.50
N THR A 167 20.63 13.13 14.37
CA THR A 167 19.98 13.06 13.06
C THR A 167 19.23 11.74 12.87
N TYR A 168 19.77 10.58 13.28
CA TYR A 168 19.08 9.30 13.12
C TYR A 168 17.73 9.21 13.85
N PRO A 169 17.62 9.58 15.15
CA PRO A 169 16.33 9.68 15.82
C PRO A 169 15.37 10.66 15.12
N GLY A 170 15.88 11.82 14.68
CA GLY A 170 15.09 12.80 13.93
C GLY A 170 14.51 12.23 12.64
N LEU A 171 15.27 11.41 11.91
CA LEU A 171 14.79 10.73 10.71
C LEU A 171 13.67 9.75 11.01
N ILE A 172 13.80 8.94 12.06
CA ILE A 172 12.74 8.00 12.47
C ILE A 172 11.44 8.76 12.75
N ILE A 173 11.54 9.90 13.46
CA ILE A 173 10.40 10.75 13.76
C ILE A 173 9.76 11.30 12.47
N CYS A 174 10.56 11.65 11.45
CA CYS A 174 10.08 12.19 10.17
C CYS A 174 9.55 11.14 9.19
N VAL A 175 10.04 9.89 9.24
CA VAL A 175 9.62 8.81 8.34
C VAL A 175 8.21 8.33 8.66
N ILE A 176 7.83 8.28 9.93
CA ILE A 176 6.51 7.79 10.35
C ILE A 176 5.35 8.58 9.71
N PRO A 177 5.36 9.93 9.69
CA PRO A 177 4.40 10.74 8.93
C PRO A 177 4.23 10.34 7.46
N LEU A 178 5.30 9.89 6.78
CA LEU A 178 5.26 9.53 5.36
C LEU A 178 4.37 8.31 5.08
N ALA A 179 4.01 7.52 6.08
CA ALA A 179 3.01 6.45 5.93
C ALA A 179 1.64 6.98 5.47
N LEU A 180 1.35 8.27 5.71
CA LEU A 180 0.12 8.93 5.24
C LEU A 180 0.27 9.57 3.85
N LEU A 181 1.46 9.54 3.23
CA LEU A 181 1.70 10.18 1.94
C LEU A 181 0.76 9.60 0.86
N THR A 182 0.81 8.29 0.64
CA THR A 182 0.01 7.62 -0.38
C THR A 182 -1.50 7.79 -0.19
N PRO A 183 -2.11 7.57 1.00
CA PRO A 183 -3.55 7.78 1.15
C PRO A 183 -3.94 9.24 0.90
N ILE A 184 -3.13 10.22 1.32
CA ILE A 184 -3.41 11.64 1.05
C ILE A 184 -3.42 11.92 -0.46
N PHE A 185 -2.41 11.48 -1.22
CA PHE A 185 -2.38 11.66 -2.68
C PHE A 185 -3.57 11.00 -3.40
N ILE A 186 -4.06 9.88 -2.87
CA ILE A 186 -5.19 9.14 -3.45
C ILE A 186 -6.53 9.82 -3.16
N PHE A 187 -6.76 10.27 -1.92
CA PHE A 187 -8.07 10.74 -1.47
C PHE A 187 -8.25 12.26 -1.54
N GLU A 188 -7.17 13.04 -1.57
CA GLU A 188 -7.23 14.50 -1.66
C GLU A 188 -7.02 14.98 -3.11
N GLU A 189 -7.70 16.05 -3.47
CA GLU A 189 -7.57 16.69 -4.81
C GLU A 189 -6.89 18.05 -4.69
N ILE A 190 -5.75 18.08 -4.00
CA ILE A 190 -4.92 19.27 -3.80
C ILE A 190 -3.59 19.16 -4.54
N ASP A 191 -2.85 20.26 -4.60
CA ASP A 191 -1.55 20.33 -5.26
C ASP A 191 -0.50 19.43 -4.57
N VAL A 192 0.58 19.11 -5.30
CA VAL A 192 1.63 18.20 -4.82
C VAL A 192 2.27 18.70 -3.52
N ILE A 193 2.53 20.01 -3.41
CA ILE A 193 3.15 20.61 -2.22
C ILE A 193 2.14 20.63 -1.07
N GLY A 194 0.87 20.94 -1.35
CA GLY A 194 -0.24 20.83 -0.42
C GLY A 194 -0.36 19.43 0.18
N ASN A 195 -0.27 18.38 -0.65
CA ASN A 195 -0.26 17.00 -0.20
C ASN A 195 0.89 16.72 0.77
N VAL A 196 2.13 17.10 0.42
CA VAL A 196 3.30 16.91 1.29
C VAL A 196 3.15 17.66 2.62
N LYS A 197 2.71 18.93 2.59
CA LYS A 197 2.45 19.71 3.80
C LYS A 197 1.39 19.04 4.68
N LYS A 198 0.31 18.55 4.06
CA LYS A 198 -0.77 17.84 4.77
C LYS A 198 -0.27 16.51 5.35
N THR A 199 0.59 15.77 4.65
CA THR A 199 1.23 14.54 5.15
C THR A 199 1.99 14.79 6.44
N PHE A 200 2.86 15.79 6.48
CA PHE A 200 3.59 16.10 7.71
C PHE A 200 2.69 16.70 8.80
N ARG A 201 1.74 17.58 8.44
CA ARG A 201 0.79 18.18 9.41
C ARG A 201 -0.04 17.10 10.10
N LEU A 202 -0.73 16.25 9.35
CA LEU A 202 -1.55 15.16 9.89
C LEU A 202 -0.66 14.10 10.57
N GLY A 203 0.50 13.82 9.96
CA GLY A 203 1.45 12.82 10.40
C GLY A 203 2.03 13.12 11.78
N PHE A 204 2.52 14.33 12.03
CA PHE A 204 3.05 14.71 13.34
C PHE A 204 1.97 14.81 14.41
N ASN A 205 0.78 15.33 14.08
CA ASN A 205 -0.32 15.41 15.05
C ASN A 205 -0.92 14.05 15.42
N THR A 206 -0.74 13.02 14.58
CA THR A 206 -1.24 11.67 14.83
C THR A 206 -0.12 10.62 14.87
N TRP A 207 1.11 11.06 15.13
CA TRP A 207 2.33 10.24 15.05
C TRP A 207 2.23 8.94 15.83
N GLY A 208 1.81 9.01 17.10
CA GLY A 208 1.66 7.83 17.95
C GLY A 208 0.60 6.86 17.44
N GLY A 209 -0.46 7.37 16.80
CA GLY A 209 -1.50 6.55 16.18
C GLY A 209 -1.01 5.82 14.94
N ILE A 210 -0.22 6.49 14.08
CA ILE A 210 0.40 5.90 12.89
C ILE A 210 1.40 4.83 13.31
N PHE A 211 2.29 5.16 14.25
CA PHE A 211 3.30 4.24 14.75
C PHE A 211 2.66 3.00 15.39
N ALA A 212 1.75 3.18 16.36
CA ALA A 212 1.13 2.06 17.06
C ALA A 212 0.33 1.16 16.12
N LEU A 213 -0.47 1.74 15.21
CA LEU A 213 -1.30 0.95 14.29
C LEU A 213 -0.42 0.23 13.27
N GLY A 214 0.56 0.94 12.70
CA GLY A 214 1.53 0.36 11.78
C GLY A 214 2.31 -0.78 12.42
N PHE A 215 2.76 -0.61 13.66
CA PHE A 215 3.49 -1.63 14.40
C PHE A 215 2.64 -2.89 14.63
N VAL A 216 1.43 -2.75 15.16
CA VAL A 216 0.55 -3.90 15.46
C VAL A 216 0.14 -4.63 14.19
N VAL A 217 -0.27 -3.91 13.14
CA VAL A 217 -0.66 -4.52 11.87
C VAL A 217 0.55 -5.16 11.18
N SER A 218 1.74 -4.57 11.32
CA SER A 218 2.98 -5.18 10.80
C SER A 218 3.29 -6.49 11.51
N ILE A 219 3.13 -6.59 12.84
CA ILE A 219 3.31 -7.87 13.56
C ILE A 219 2.41 -8.95 12.94
N ILE A 220 1.13 -8.64 12.73
CA ILE A 220 0.18 -9.60 12.15
C ILE A 220 0.57 -9.97 10.71
N ALA A 221 0.93 -8.98 9.90
CA ALA A 221 1.40 -9.20 8.53
C ALA A 221 2.66 -10.08 8.50
N TYR A 222 3.65 -9.82 9.35
CA TYR A 222 4.88 -10.61 9.43
C TYR A 222 4.64 -12.02 9.98
N LEU A 223 3.67 -12.21 10.89
CA LEU A 223 3.27 -13.56 11.33
C LEU A 223 2.66 -14.36 10.17
N LEU A 224 1.78 -13.74 9.38
CA LEU A 224 1.19 -14.35 8.19
C LEU A 224 2.28 -14.75 7.20
N ILE A 225 3.20 -13.84 6.88
CA ILE A 225 4.31 -14.08 5.95
C ILE A 225 5.25 -15.16 6.51
N GLY A 226 5.53 -15.13 7.81
CA GLY A 226 6.36 -16.11 8.50
C GLY A 226 5.81 -17.52 8.30
N VAL A 227 4.52 -17.74 8.60
CA VAL A 227 3.86 -19.05 8.39
C VAL A 227 3.89 -19.48 6.93
N LEU A 228 3.58 -18.57 6.00
CA LEU A 228 3.57 -18.87 4.56
C LEU A 228 4.97 -19.11 3.97
N SER A 229 6.02 -18.60 4.62
CA SER A 229 7.41 -18.81 4.21
C SER A 229 8.00 -20.15 4.64
N LEU A 230 7.41 -20.82 5.64
CA LEU A 230 7.98 -22.06 6.20
C LEU A 230 8.17 -23.17 5.15
N PRO A 231 7.17 -23.50 4.30
CA PRO A 231 7.34 -24.57 3.31
C PRO A 231 8.48 -24.28 2.33
N TRP A 232 8.59 -23.02 1.90
CA TRP A 232 9.66 -22.57 1.01
C TRP A 232 11.01 -22.63 1.70
N GLY A 233 11.10 -22.12 2.93
CA GLY A 233 12.33 -22.10 3.72
C GLY A 233 12.87 -23.50 3.99
N ILE A 234 12.01 -24.47 4.30
CA ILE A 234 12.41 -25.88 4.48
C ILE A 234 12.98 -26.45 3.18
N ALA A 235 12.31 -26.20 2.05
CA ALA A 235 12.75 -26.70 0.75
C ALA A 235 14.13 -26.16 0.37
N VAL A 236 14.33 -24.84 0.44
CA VAL A 236 15.59 -24.17 0.10
C VAL A 236 16.73 -24.58 1.03
N MET A 237 16.46 -24.72 2.33
CA MET A 237 17.47 -25.20 3.29
C MET A 237 17.86 -26.65 3.03
N SER A 238 16.91 -27.50 2.65
CA SER A 238 17.22 -28.88 2.31
C SER A 238 18.17 -28.96 1.11
N GLU A 239 17.91 -28.19 0.03
CA GLU A 239 18.81 -28.13 -1.13
C GLU A 239 20.20 -27.60 -0.76
N GLY A 240 20.28 -26.49 -0.03
CA GLY A 240 21.56 -25.91 0.39
C GLY A 240 22.41 -26.85 1.24
N LEU A 241 21.78 -27.62 2.14
CA LEU A 241 22.48 -28.63 2.97
C LEU A 241 22.93 -29.85 2.15
N PHE A 242 22.11 -30.32 1.21
CA PHE A 242 22.50 -31.39 0.28
C PHE A 242 23.67 -30.94 -0.60
N ASP A 243 23.65 -29.72 -1.13
CA ASP A 243 24.72 -29.18 -1.97
C ASP A 243 26.06 -29.03 -1.23
N MET A 244 26.02 -28.66 0.07
CA MET A 244 27.22 -28.56 0.90
C MET A 244 27.77 -29.94 1.31
N SER A 245 26.90 -30.88 1.69
CA SER A 245 27.32 -32.23 2.10
C SER A 245 27.92 -33.04 0.95
N THR A 246 27.42 -32.82 -0.27
CA THR A 246 27.93 -33.45 -1.49
C THR A 246 29.09 -32.69 -2.12
N ALA A 247 29.55 -31.56 -1.54
CA ALA A 247 30.70 -30.81 -2.03
C ALA A 247 32.00 -31.64 -2.12
N ALA A 248 32.10 -32.72 -1.33
CA ALA A 248 33.21 -33.66 -1.35
C ALA A 248 33.10 -34.77 -2.42
N SER A 249 31.93 -34.93 -3.05
CA SER A 249 31.64 -35.94 -4.06
C SER A 249 31.29 -35.25 -5.38
N ASN A 250 32.06 -35.47 -6.44
CA ASN A 250 31.92 -34.81 -7.76
C ASN A 250 30.61 -35.08 -8.52
N GLY A 251 29.51 -35.40 -7.85
CA GLY A 251 28.19 -35.53 -8.45
C GLY A 251 27.13 -34.90 -7.57
N VAL A 252 26.36 -33.95 -8.13
CA VAL A 252 25.07 -33.58 -7.57
C VAL A 252 24.11 -33.40 -8.73
N SER A 253 23.16 -34.33 -8.84
CA SER A 253 21.92 -34.09 -9.58
C SER A 253 21.03 -33.22 -8.70
N GLU A 254 20.73 -31.99 -9.12
CA GLU A 254 19.69 -31.16 -8.49
C GLU A 254 18.38 -31.99 -8.39
N ASN A 255 17.79 -32.08 -7.20
CA ASN A 255 16.55 -32.84 -7.03
C ASN A 255 15.38 -32.02 -7.57
N VAL A 256 15.04 -32.28 -8.84
CA VAL A 256 13.99 -31.58 -9.59
C VAL A 256 12.67 -31.45 -8.81
N PHE A 257 12.32 -32.45 -8.00
CA PHE A 257 11.10 -32.40 -7.18
C PHE A 257 11.17 -31.37 -6.05
N VAL A 258 12.32 -31.25 -5.40
CA VAL A 258 12.53 -30.26 -4.33
C VAL A 258 12.57 -28.86 -4.92
N SER A 259 13.22 -28.66 -6.06
CA SER A 259 13.30 -27.36 -6.72
C SER A 259 11.93 -26.91 -7.24
N PHE A 260 11.13 -27.85 -7.79
CA PHE A 260 9.76 -27.58 -8.19
C PHE A 260 8.86 -27.26 -7.00
N PHE A 261 8.99 -27.98 -5.89
CA PHE A 261 8.25 -27.68 -4.66
C PHE A 261 8.66 -26.32 -4.08
N ALA A 262 9.97 -26.01 -4.03
CA ALA A 262 10.48 -24.71 -3.62
C ALA A 262 9.93 -23.59 -4.50
N TYR A 263 9.79 -23.81 -5.81
CA TYR A 263 9.15 -22.86 -6.70
C TYR A 263 7.68 -22.62 -6.33
N LEU A 264 6.87 -23.68 -6.17
CA LEU A 264 5.47 -23.54 -5.77
C LEU A 264 5.31 -22.85 -4.41
N ALA A 265 6.14 -23.23 -3.44
CA ALA A 265 6.14 -22.62 -2.12
C ALA A 265 6.57 -21.15 -2.14
N GLY A 266 7.53 -20.78 -3.00
CA GLY A 266 8.00 -19.40 -3.18
C GLY A 266 6.93 -18.49 -3.78
N ILE A 267 6.08 -19.01 -4.68
CA ILE A 267 4.90 -18.30 -5.19
C ILE A 267 3.93 -17.98 -4.04
N VAL A 268 3.63 -18.97 -3.20
CA VAL A 268 2.71 -18.82 -2.05
C VAL A 268 3.24 -17.80 -1.05
N GLN A 269 4.53 -17.89 -0.69
CA GLN A 269 5.18 -16.93 0.20
C GLN A 269 5.15 -15.52 -0.38
N SER A 270 5.53 -15.35 -1.65
CA SER A 270 5.57 -14.04 -2.31
C SER A 270 4.18 -13.42 -2.36
N PHE A 271 3.15 -14.20 -2.71
CA PHE A 271 1.77 -13.74 -2.68
C PHE A 271 1.32 -13.38 -1.27
N GLY A 272 1.67 -14.18 -0.27
CA GLY A 272 1.43 -13.92 1.14
C GLY A 272 2.02 -12.60 1.65
N MET A 273 3.22 -12.26 1.18
CA MET A 273 3.87 -10.97 1.43
C MET A 273 3.03 -9.79 0.95
N TYR A 274 2.49 -9.87 -0.27
CA TYR A 274 1.62 -8.83 -0.80
C TYR A 274 0.27 -8.76 -0.08
N LEU A 275 -0.29 -9.89 0.36
CA LEU A 275 -1.48 -9.89 1.22
C LEU A 275 -1.22 -9.20 2.56
N GLY A 276 -0.09 -9.51 3.21
CA GLY A 276 0.31 -8.86 4.46
C GLY A 276 0.52 -7.36 4.30
N ALA A 277 1.20 -6.94 3.23
CA ALA A 277 1.41 -5.53 2.93
C ALA A 277 0.10 -4.79 2.59
N ALA A 278 -0.86 -5.44 1.94
CA ALA A 278 -2.19 -4.88 1.70
C ALA A 278 -2.92 -4.52 3.01
N LEU A 279 -2.78 -5.33 4.07
CA LEU A 279 -3.35 -5.01 5.39
C LEU A 279 -2.81 -3.69 5.95
N ILE A 280 -1.51 -3.45 5.79
CA ILE A 280 -0.87 -2.20 6.24
C ILE A 280 -1.42 -1.00 5.47
N LEU A 281 -1.60 -1.11 4.15
CA LEU A 281 -2.17 -0.02 3.33
C LEU A 281 -3.60 0.33 3.73
N ILE A 282 -4.43 -0.69 4.02
CA ILE A 282 -5.81 -0.51 4.48
C ILE A 282 -5.81 0.16 5.86
N ALA A 283 -4.97 -0.31 6.79
CA ALA A 283 -4.84 0.30 8.11
C ALA A 283 -4.42 1.77 8.05
N MET A 284 -3.43 2.10 7.19
CA MET A 284 -2.99 3.48 6.99
C MET A 284 -4.06 4.37 6.36
N THR A 285 -4.95 3.79 5.57
CA THR A 285 -6.11 4.51 5.01
C THR A 285 -7.09 4.92 6.10
N PHE A 286 -7.43 4.01 7.03
CA PHE A 286 -8.27 4.36 8.18
C PHE A 286 -7.58 5.31 9.16
N GLN A 287 -6.27 5.20 9.31
CA GLN A 287 -5.48 6.16 10.10
C GLN A 287 -5.50 7.55 9.46
N TYR A 288 -5.37 7.65 8.14
CA TYR A 288 -5.56 8.90 7.41
C TYR A 288 -6.98 9.45 7.61
N GLY A 289 -8.03 8.64 7.45
CA GLY A 289 -9.42 9.05 7.65
C GLY A 289 -9.68 9.59 9.06
N HIS A 290 -9.12 8.93 10.09
CA HIS A 290 -9.14 9.43 11.47
C HIS A 290 -8.41 10.78 11.62
N ALA A 291 -7.20 10.90 11.06
CA ALA A 291 -6.39 12.11 11.19
C ALA A 291 -7.04 13.30 10.48
N ALA A 292 -7.55 13.08 9.27
CA ALA A 292 -8.28 14.07 8.49
C ALA A 292 -9.56 14.50 9.22
N GLU A 293 -10.33 13.57 9.78
CA GLU A 293 -11.53 13.94 10.54
C GLU A 293 -11.22 14.73 11.80
N LYS A 294 -10.23 14.27 12.58
CA LYS A 294 -9.85 14.88 13.86
C LYS A 294 -9.32 16.31 13.70
N LEU A 295 -8.62 16.60 12.61
CA LEU A 295 -7.90 17.86 12.42
C LEU A 295 -8.56 18.80 11.41
N ASP A 296 -9.27 18.25 10.42
CA ASP A 296 -9.87 19.04 9.34
C ASP A 296 -11.41 19.01 9.36
N SER A 297 -12.06 18.21 10.23
CA SER A 297 -13.53 18.03 10.33
C SER A 297 -14.19 17.80 8.98
N VAL A 298 -13.64 16.85 8.22
CA VAL A 298 -13.99 16.62 6.81
C VAL A 298 -15.45 16.18 6.65
N SER A 299 -15.98 15.39 7.59
CA SER A 299 -17.38 14.96 7.57
C SER A 299 -18.34 16.15 7.66
N VAL A 300 -18.11 17.05 8.62
CA VAL A 300 -18.92 18.25 8.85
C VAL A 300 -18.91 19.18 7.64
N LYS A 301 -17.73 19.38 7.03
CA LYS A 301 -17.63 20.19 5.81
C LYS A 301 -18.46 19.60 4.66
N LYS A 302 -18.36 18.28 4.45
CA LYS A 302 -19.16 17.60 3.43
C LYS A 302 -20.66 17.69 3.69
N GLU A 303 -21.08 17.63 4.95
CA GLU A 303 -22.49 17.83 5.32
C GLU A 303 -22.95 19.25 5.02
N ILE A 304 -22.17 20.27 5.37
CA ILE A 304 -22.47 21.68 5.05
C ILE A 304 -22.58 21.87 3.54
N ASP A 305 -21.59 21.41 2.77
CA ASP A 305 -21.61 21.51 1.30
C ASP A 305 -22.86 20.81 0.71
N HIS A 306 -23.27 19.68 1.28
CA HIS A 306 -24.48 18.98 0.88
C HIS A 306 -25.74 19.78 1.20
N PHE A 307 -25.84 20.38 2.39
CA PHE A 307 -26.95 21.26 2.77
C PHE A 307 -27.01 22.52 1.90
N GLU A 308 -25.88 23.16 1.59
CA GLU A 308 -25.82 24.31 0.70
C GLU A 308 -26.30 23.94 -0.71
N THR A 309 -25.89 22.78 -1.23
CA THR A 309 -26.38 22.28 -2.53
C THR A 309 -27.89 22.01 -2.54
N LEU A 310 -28.46 21.56 -1.41
CA LEU A 310 -29.91 21.37 -1.28
C LEU A 310 -30.66 22.69 -1.14
N ALA A 311 -30.07 23.68 -0.47
CA ALA A 311 -30.64 25.02 -0.33
C ALA A 311 -30.65 25.77 -1.67
N ASP A 312 -29.56 25.70 -2.44
CA ASP A 312 -29.43 26.33 -3.75
C ASP A 312 -30.48 25.78 -4.74
N LYS A 313 -30.65 24.45 -4.79
CA LYS A 313 -31.68 23.80 -5.62
C LYS A 313 -33.12 24.16 -5.26
N ASN A 314 -33.40 24.43 -3.98
CA ASN A 314 -34.74 24.84 -3.56
C ASN A 314 -35.00 26.32 -3.81
N THR A 315 -33.97 27.13 -4.10
CA THR A 315 -34.14 28.58 -4.33
C THR A 315 -34.78 28.84 -5.70
N ASP A 316 -34.51 27.99 -6.69
CA ASP A 316 -35.14 28.04 -8.01
C ASP A 316 -36.64 27.67 -8.00
N ASP A 317 -37.07 26.84 -7.03
CA ASP A 317 -38.48 26.44 -6.89
C ASP A 317 -39.38 27.54 -6.27
N PHE A 318 -38.79 28.58 -5.66
CA PHE A 318 -39.55 29.72 -5.11
C PHE A 318 -39.86 30.81 -6.14
N GLU A 319 -39.14 30.86 -7.28
CA GLU A 319 -39.45 31.80 -8.37
C GLU A 319 -40.69 31.39 -9.18
N GLU A 320 -41.11 30.13 -9.13
CA GLU A 320 -42.30 29.64 -9.85
C GLU A 320 -43.64 29.94 -9.13
N PHE A 321 -43.59 30.55 -7.94
CA PHE A 321 -44.77 30.97 -7.16
C PHE A 321 -45.09 32.47 -7.26
N GLU A 322 -44.56 33.20 -8.25
CA GLU A 322 -45.22 34.46 -8.68
C GLU A 322 -46.51 34.12 -9.44
N GLY A 323 -47.59 33.85 -8.69
CA GLY A 323 -48.95 33.84 -9.23
C GLY A 323 -49.24 35.14 -9.99
N PRO A 324 -50.11 35.12 -11.01
CA PRO A 324 -50.27 36.23 -11.94
C PRO A 324 -50.57 37.53 -11.19
N LYS A 325 -49.70 38.52 -11.37
CA LYS A 325 -49.89 39.89 -10.89
C LYS A 325 -51.21 40.39 -11.48
N ARG A 326 -52.24 40.52 -10.65
CA ARG A 326 -53.46 41.23 -11.01
C ARG A 326 -53.10 42.71 -11.07
N ASP A 327 -53.12 43.27 -12.27
CA ASP A 327 -53.07 44.72 -12.47
C ASP A 327 -54.25 45.37 -11.74
N ILE A 328 -53.94 46.10 -10.68
CA ILE A 328 -54.90 46.95 -9.96
C ILE A 328 -54.78 48.34 -10.58
N ASP A 329 -55.32 48.53 -11.79
CA ASP A 329 -55.43 49.87 -12.40
C ASP A 329 -56.78 50.12 -13.12
N ASP A 330 -57.75 49.21 -13.03
CA ASP A 330 -59.07 49.35 -13.67
C ASP A 330 -60.21 49.68 -12.67
N PHE A 331 -60.00 50.67 -11.79
CA PHE A 331 -61.06 51.19 -10.88
C PHE A 331 -61.32 52.69 -11.00
N GLU A 332 -61.04 53.31 -12.14
CA GLU A 332 -61.49 54.70 -12.44
C GLU A 332 -62.47 54.82 -13.61
N ASN A 333 -63.02 53.73 -14.12
CA ASN A 333 -64.18 53.79 -15.02
C ASN A 333 -65.18 52.66 -14.73
N LEU A 334 -66.01 52.85 -13.69
CA LEU A 334 -67.40 52.37 -13.61
C LEU A 334 -68.15 52.98 -12.43
#